data_AF-A0A9Q3HSF3-F1
#
_entry.id   AF-A0A9Q3HSF3-F1
#
_cell.length_a   1.000
_cell.length_b   1.000
_cell.length_c   1.000
_cell.angle_alpha   90.00
_cell.angle_beta   90.00
_cell.angle_gamma   90.00
#
_symmetry.space_group_name_H-M   'P 1'
#
loop_
_entity.id
_entity.type
_entity.pdbx_description
1 polymer ?
#
loop_
_entity_poly.entity_id
_entity_poly.type
_entity_poly.pdbx_seq_one_letter_code
_entity_poly.pdbx_strand_id
1 'polypeptide(L)'
;MCLPEVELSIETWEKELVQRPSEKIDYCHSNAWTKLNSETLKYLNKKGEENVTSFLSFSLFIDLFNPLGNKLSGKQISLGILALTCLNLPPSLQYKPKYTYLAGVIPAPNQPNTTMISNVLKPLVDDLLNLYRTVNIKTFQFPNGQKINVRLGALLGDRIATHKTAGFLSHSANAFCSWCTTTKANIDKIQIKRPRDQYITKAVSY
;
A
#
# COMPACT_ATOMS: atom_id res chain seq x y z
N MET A 1 8.88 18.17 -11.69
CA MET A 1 10.31 18.02 -12.03
C MET A 1 10.84 16.86 -11.20
N CYS A 2 11.33 15.77 -11.81
CA CYS A 2 11.90 14.64 -11.07
C CYS A 2 13.19 15.11 -10.39
N LEU A 3 13.33 14.84 -9.09
CA LEU A 3 14.48 15.25 -8.31
C LEU A 3 15.67 14.33 -8.63
N PRO A 4 16.79 14.82 -9.19
CA PRO A 4 17.93 13.97 -9.58
C PRO A 4 18.44 13.10 -8.44
N GLU A 5 18.40 13.63 -7.21
CA GLU A 5 18.85 12.91 -6.02
C GLU A 5 17.97 11.69 -5.69
N VAL A 6 16.68 11.71 -6.07
CA VAL A 6 15.76 10.59 -5.82
C VAL A 6 16.09 9.42 -6.73
N GLU A 7 16.30 9.69 -8.01
CA GLU A 7 16.65 8.65 -8.99
C GLU A 7 17.97 7.98 -8.64
N LEU A 8 18.99 8.79 -8.34
CA LEU A 8 20.29 8.29 -7.90
C LEU A 8 20.19 7.46 -6.62
N SER A 9 19.34 7.88 -5.67
CA SER A 9 19.12 7.13 -4.43
C SER A 9 18.49 5.76 -4.67
N ILE A 10 17.50 5.68 -5.57
CA ILE A 10 16.85 4.42 -5.95
C ILE A 10 17.85 3.47 -6.62
N GLU A 11 18.60 3.95 -7.62
CA GLU A 11 19.56 3.13 -8.35
C GLU A 11 20.73 2.66 -7.48
N THR A 12 21.22 3.53 -6.60
CA THR A 12 22.29 3.18 -5.66
C THR A 12 21.81 2.11 -4.68
N TRP A 13 20.59 2.28 -4.16
CA TRP A 13 20.00 1.31 -3.23
C TRP A 13 19.74 -0.04 -3.91
N GLU A 14 19.22 -0.05 -5.14
CA GLU A 14 19.03 -1.28 -5.91
C GLU A 14 20.34 -2.07 -6.08
N LYS A 15 21.44 -1.38 -6.40
CA LYS A 15 22.77 -2.01 -6.50
C LYS A 15 23.24 -2.60 -5.16
N GLU A 16 22.98 -1.91 -4.05
CA GLU A 16 23.32 -2.42 -2.71
C GLU A 16 22.51 -3.67 -2.35
N LEU A 17 21.21 -3.69 -2.66
CA LEU A 17 20.34 -4.83 -2.41
C LEU A 17 20.76 -6.09 -3.19
N VAL A 18 21.25 -5.92 -4.43
CA VAL A 18 21.76 -7.02 -5.27
C VAL A 18 23.05 -7.62 -4.69
N GLN A 19 23.87 -6.82 -4.01
CA GLN A 19 25.10 -7.30 -3.37
C GLN A 19 24.84 -8.10 -2.09
N ARG A 20 23.66 -7.97 -1.48
CA ARG A 20 23.29 -8.65 -0.22
C ARG A 20 22.01 -9.50 -0.36
N PRO A 21 21.97 -10.50 -1.25
CA PRO A 21 20.74 -11.24 -1.56
C PRO A 21 20.25 -12.15 -0.41
N SER A 22 21.15 -12.53 0.50
CA SER A 22 20.85 -13.43 1.62
C SER A 22 20.35 -12.69 2.87
N GLU A 23 20.52 -11.37 2.93
CA GLU A 23 20.10 -10.55 4.06
C GLU A 23 18.70 -9.99 3.80
N LYS A 24 17.84 -9.99 4.82
CA LYS A 24 16.47 -9.42 4.72
C LYS A 24 16.44 -8.03 5.34
N ILE A 25 17.04 -7.07 4.65
CA ILE A 25 17.16 -5.68 5.14
C ILE A 25 16.13 -4.73 4.54
N ASP A 26 15.43 -5.15 3.48
CA ASP A 26 14.48 -4.31 2.75
C ASP A 26 13.23 -5.09 2.29
N TYR A 27 12.16 -4.36 1.99
CA TYR A 27 10.94 -4.91 1.38
C TYR A 27 11.22 -5.65 0.08
N CYS A 28 12.20 -5.20 -0.72
CA CYS A 28 12.59 -5.82 -1.98
C CYS A 28 13.14 -7.25 -1.82
N HIS A 29 13.61 -7.62 -0.62
CA HIS A 29 14.03 -9.00 -0.31
C HIS A 29 12.88 -9.89 0.17
N SER A 30 11.68 -9.34 0.34
CA SER A 30 10.53 -10.08 0.85
C SER A 30 9.94 -11.02 -0.21
N ASN A 31 9.36 -12.13 0.26
CA ASN A 31 8.59 -13.02 -0.62
C ASN A 31 7.40 -12.31 -1.27
N ALA A 32 6.86 -11.26 -0.63
CA ALA A 32 5.78 -10.45 -1.17
C ALA A 32 6.23 -9.68 -2.42
N TRP A 33 7.42 -9.06 -2.37
CA TRP A 33 8.04 -8.40 -3.52
C TRP A 33 8.26 -9.38 -4.68
N THR A 34 8.92 -10.51 -4.41
CA THR A 34 9.21 -11.52 -5.44
C THR A 34 7.93 -12.02 -6.11
N LYS A 35 6.89 -12.30 -5.31
CA LYS A 35 5.58 -12.72 -5.83
C LYS A 35 4.97 -11.63 -6.70
N LEU A 36 4.89 -10.39 -6.21
CA LEU A 36 4.33 -9.24 -6.92
C LEU A 36 5.04 -8.99 -8.26
N ASN A 37 6.38 -9.09 -8.27
CA ASN A 37 7.18 -8.98 -9.50
C ASN A 37 6.78 -10.06 -10.51
N SER A 38 6.72 -11.32 -10.07
CA SER A 38 6.42 -12.44 -10.94
C SER A 38 5.00 -12.35 -11.54
N GLU A 39 4.02 -11.90 -10.76
CA GLU A 39 2.64 -11.72 -11.22
C GLU A 39 2.52 -10.55 -12.19
N THR A 40 3.22 -9.44 -11.90
CA THR A 40 3.21 -8.26 -12.76
C THR A 40 3.88 -8.55 -14.11
N LEU A 41 5.00 -9.26 -14.14
CA LEU A 41 5.64 -9.68 -15.38
C LEU A 41 4.73 -10.55 -16.24
N LYS A 42 4.03 -11.51 -15.63
CA LYS A 42 3.03 -12.34 -16.33
C LYS A 42 1.89 -11.50 -16.91
N TYR A 43 1.40 -10.51 -16.16
CA TYR A 43 0.36 -9.59 -16.62
C TYR A 43 0.83 -8.76 -17.83
N LEU A 44 2.02 -8.17 -17.75
CA LEU A 44 2.59 -7.34 -18.81
C LEU A 44 2.88 -8.13 -20.09
N ASN A 45 3.45 -9.34 -19.96
CA ASN A 45 3.69 -10.23 -21.10
C ASN A 45 2.38 -10.57 -21.82
N LYS A 46 1.31 -10.87 -21.07
CA LYS A 46 -0.02 -11.13 -21.65
C LYS A 46 -0.59 -9.92 -22.41
N LYS A 47 -0.16 -8.71 -22.06
CA LYS A 47 -0.58 -7.45 -22.69
C LYS A 47 0.35 -7.00 -23.83
N GLY A 48 1.46 -7.69 -24.09
CA GLY A 48 2.46 -7.27 -25.08
C GLY A 48 3.31 -6.09 -24.60
N GLU A 49 3.37 -5.85 -23.29
CA GLU A 49 4.08 -4.73 -22.66
C GLU A 49 5.46 -5.15 -22.12
N GLU A 50 6.25 -5.83 -22.95
CA GLU A 50 7.45 -6.58 -22.52
C GLU A 50 8.67 -5.69 -22.22
N ASN A 51 8.58 -4.39 -22.51
CA ASN A 51 9.71 -3.46 -22.48
C ASN A 51 9.73 -2.56 -21.22
N VAL A 52 9.21 -3.04 -20.09
CA VAL A 52 9.31 -2.26 -18.83
C VAL A 52 10.75 -2.24 -18.35
N THR A 53 11.25 -1.03 -18.13
CA THR A 53 12.63 -0.78 -17.73
C THR A 53 12.80 -0.54 -16.23
N SER A 54 11.74 -0.16 -15.52
CA SER A 54 11.80 0.03 -14.07
C SER A 54 10.47 -0.27 -13.39
N PHE A 55 10.56 -0.85 -12.20
CA PHE A 55 9.43 -1.19 -11.36
C PHE A 55 9.49 -0.42 -10.04
N LEU A 56 8.53 0.49 -9.85
CA LEU A 56 8.39 1.25 -8.62
C LEU A 56 7.27 0.65 -7.77
N SER A 57 7.58 0.26 -6.55
CA SER A 57 6.59 -0.20 -5.58
C SER A 57 6.36 0.87 -4.53
N PHE A 58 5.10 1.09 -4.18
CA PHE A 58 4.70 2.02 -3.14
C PHE A 58 3.96 1.29 -2.02
N SER A 59 4.07 1.81 -0.80
CA SER A 59 3.13 1.51 0.27
C SER A 59 2.05 2.60 0.31
N LEU A 60 0.82 2.21 0.64
CA LEU A 60 -0.25 3.12 1.01
C LEU A 60 -0.43 3.07 2.52
N PHE A 61 -0.16 4.17 3.19
CA PHE A 61 -0.49 4.37 4.59
C PHE A 61 -1.86 5.03 4.72
N ILE A 62 -2.70 4.48 5.60
CA ILE A 62 -3.97 5.06 5.99
C ILE A 62 -4.08 5.12 7.52
N ASP A 63 -4.40 6.29 8.05
CA ASP A 63 -4.67 6.48 9.47
C ASP A 63 -5.85 7.42 9.68
N LEU A 64 -6.65 7.12 10.72
CA LEU A 64 -7.81 7.88 11.13
C LEU A 64 -7.59 8.35 12.57
N PHE A 65 -7.41 9.66 12.76
CA PHE A 65 -7.11 10.23 14.07
C PHE A 65 -8.06 11.37 14.43
N ASN A 66 -8.08 11.73 15.72
CA ASN A 66 -8.77 12.91 16.20
C ASN A 66 -7.82 14.12 16.21
N PRO A 67 -7.95 15.07 15.26
CA PRO A 67 -7.09 16.25 15.23
C PRO A 67 -7.27 17.18 16.43
N LEU A 68 -8.34 17.04 17.22
CA LEU A 68 -8.58 17.80 18.45
C LEU A 68 -7.96 17.14 19.70
N GLY A 69 -7.35 15.96 19.54
CA GLY A 69 -6.80 15.16 20.62
C GLY A 69 -7.85 14.37 21.41
N ASN A 70 -7.41 13.32 22.10
CA ASN A 70 -8.29 12.37 22.80
C ASN A 70 -8.55 12.81 24.25
N LYS A 71 -9.34 13.87 24.45
CA LYS A 71 -9.82 14.29 25.78
C LYS A 71 -11.15 13.59 26.12
N LEU A 72 -11.32 13.13 27.36
CA LEU A 72 -12.51 12.37 27.81
C LEU A 72 -13.84 13.11 27.58
N SER A 73 -13.86 14.43 27.75
CA SER A 73 -15.04 15.29 27.49
C SER A 73 -14.88 16.17 26.25
N GLY A 74 -13.93 15.86 25.37
CA GLY A 74 -13.67 16.62 24.15
C GLY A 74 -14.57 16.19 23.00
N LYS A 75 -14.82 17.11 22.06
CA LYS A 75 -15.50 16.77 20.80
C LYS A 75 -14.66 15.73 20.06
N GLN A 76 -15.24 14.55 19.81
CA GLN A 76 -14.60 13.52 19.00
C GLN A 76 -14.91 13.79 17.54
N ILE A 77 -13.87 14.12 16.77
CA ILE A 77 -13.94 14.13 15.30
C ILE A 77 -12.88 13.18 14.75
N SER A 78 -13.10 12.64 13.56
CA SER A 78 -12.17 11.77 12.87
C SER A 78 -11.78 12.43 11.55
N LEU A 79 -10.48 12.61 11.36
CA LEU A 79 -9.84 13.00 10.10
C LEU A 79 -8.96 11.84 9.67
N GLY A 80 -8.80 11.62 8.37
CA GLY A 80 -7.87 10.63 7.88
C GLY A 80 -6.87 11.15 6.88
N ILE A 81 -5.74 10.46 6.80
CA ILE A 81 -4.66 10.74 5.86
C ILE A 81 -4.40 9.48 5.04
N LEU A 82 -4.24 9.68 3.73
CA LEU A 82 -3.74 8.69 2.78
C LEU A 82 -2.36 9.16 2.31
N ALA A 83 -1.33 8.37 2.56
CA ALA A 83 0.04 8.71 2.15
C ALA A 83 0.67 7.57 1.36
N LEU A 84 1.36 7.90 0.27
CA LEU A 84 2.16 6.98 -0.51
C LEU A 84 3.65 7.17 -0.20
N THR A 85 4.36 6.05 -0.05
CA THR A 85 5.81 6.03 0.14
C THR A 85 6.44 5.08 -0.87
N CYS A 86 7.46 5.55 -1.60
CA CYS A 86 8.21 4.72 -2.54
C CYS A 86 9.11 3.74 -1.77
N LEU A 87 8.85 2.44 -1.92
CA LEU A 87 9.60 1.36 -1.26
C LEU A 87 10.93 1.07 -1.94
N ASN A 88 11.19 1.62 -3.12
CA ASN A 88 12.49 1.53 -3.79
C ASN A 88 13.53 2.50 -3.22
N LEU A 89 13.11 3.46 -2.39
CA LEU A 89 14.06 4.31 -1.66
C LEU A 89 14.72 3.52 -0.52
N PRO A 90 15.97 3.85 -0.14
CA PRO A 90 16.59 3.25 1.02
C PRO A 90 15.76 3.54 2.30
N PRO A 91 15.73 2.62 3.28
CA PRO A 91 14.94 2.77 4.51
C PRO A 91 15.19 4.09 5.26
N SER A 92 16.41 4.62 5.18
CA SER A 92 16.80 5.90 5.77
C SER A 92 16.12 7.12 5.13
N LEU A 93 15.50 6.97 3.96
CA LEU A 93 14.80 8.02 3.22
C LEU A 93 13.27 7.82 3.14
N GLN A 94 12.78 6.58 3.05
CA GLN A 94 11.37 6.24 2.76
C GLN A 94 10.35 7.11 3.51
N TYR A 95 10.48 7.27 4.83
CA TYR A 95 9.48 7.95 5.67
C TYR A 95 9.85 9.37 6.06
N LYS A 96 10.85 9.98 5.41
CA LYS A 96 11.09 11.41 5.58
C LYS A 96 9.96 12.19 4.91
N PRO A 97 9.48 13.31 5.50
CA PRO A 97 8.40 14.11 4.93
C PRO A 97 8.64 14.52 3.47
N LYS A 98 9.89 14.79 3.09
CA LYS A 98 10.29 15.13 1.71
C LYS A 98 9.94 14.04 0.68
N TYR A 99 9.91 12.77 1.07
CA TYR A 99 9.71 11.63 0.17
C TYR A 99 8.37 10.91 0.40
N THR A 100 7.51 11.47 1.25
CA THR A 100 6.16 10.97 1.50
C THR A 100 5.16 11.79 0.71
N TYR A 101 4.38 11.15 -0.14
CA TYR A 101 3.37 11.81 -0.95
C TYR A 101 2.00 11.74 -0.26
N LEU A 102 1.44 12.90 0.09
CA LEU A 102 0.07 12.98 0.60
C LEU A 102 -0.93 12.74 -0.56
N ALA A 103 -1.44 11.51 -0.63
CA ALA A 103 -2.34 11.06 -1.70
C ALA A 103 -3.80 11.49 -1.47
N GLY A 104 -4.18 11.80 -0.22
CA GLY A 104 -5.53 12.25 0.07
C GLY A 104 -5.80 12.52 1.54
N VAL A 105 -6.92 13.20 1.78
CA VAL A 105 -7.44 13.51 3.11
C VAL A 105 -8.86 12.98 3.19
N ILE A 106 -9.15 12.16 4.19
CA ILE A 106 -10.50 11.68 4.50
C ILE A 106 -11.16 12.76 5.37
N PRO A 107 -12.29 13.35 4.93
CA PRO A 107 -12.83 14.52 5.60
C PRO A 107 -13.48 14.18 6.94
N ALA A 108 -13.34 15.14 7.86
CA ALA A 108 -14.03 15.20 9.15
C ALA A 108 -15.54 15.48 8.97
N PRO A 109 -16.39 15.24 9.99
CA PRO A 109 -16.07 14.91 11.38
C PRO A 109 -16.17 13.43 11.73
N ASN A 110 -16.74 12.58 10.88
CA ASN A 110 -17.08 11.21 11.23
C ASN A 110 -16.07 10.24 10.65
N GLN A 111 -15.86 9.10 11.34
CA GLN A 111 -15.15 8.00 10.72
C GLN A 111 -15.90 7.60 9.43
N PRO A 112 -15.18 7.39 8.32
CA PRO A 112 -15.82 7.04 7.08
C PRO A 112 -16.45 5.63 7.17
N ASN A 113 -17.62 5.50 6.58
CA ASN A 113 -18.22 4.20 6.27
C ASN A 113 -17.56 3.59 5.02
N THR A 114 -17.93 2.36 4.67
CA THR A 114 -17.35 1.65 3.53
C THR A 114 -17.52 2.41 2.22
N THR A 115 -18.71 2.95 1.94
CA THR A 115 -18.99 3.72 0.71
C THR A 115 -18.13 4.98 0.62
N MET A 116 -17.98 5.70 1.73
CA MET A 116 -17.16 6.90 1.78
C MET A 116 -15.68 6.59 1.55
N ILE A 117 -15.14 5.54 2.18
CA ILE A 117 -13.76 5.09 1.91
C ILE A 117 -13.58 4.72 0.43
N SER A 118 -14.51 3.96 -0.15
CA SER A 118 -14.44 3.59 -1.57
C SER A 118 -14.43 4.82 -2.47
N ASN A 119 -15.26 5.83 -2.18
CA ASN A 119 -15.32 7.07 -2.95
C ASN A 119 -14.03 7.90 -2.81
N VAL A 120 -13.47 8.00 -1.61
CA VAL A 120 -12.21 8.73 -1.37
C VAL A 120 -11.03 8.03 -2.03
N LEU A 121 -10.98 6.69 -2.00
CA LEU A 121 -9.90 5.91 -2.62
C LEU A 121 -10.02 5.81 -4.14
N LYS A 122 -11.21 6.01 -4.71
CA LYS A 122 -11.46 5.78 -6.14
C LYS A 122 -10.47 6.50 -7.07
N PRO A 123 -10.20 7.82 -6.93
CA PRO A 123 -9.24 8.50 -7.78
C PRO A 123 -7.83 7.89 -7.68
N LEU A 124 -7.38 7.59 -6.46
CA LEU A 124 -6.08 6.97 -6.22
C LEU A 124 -5.98 5.57 -6.83
N VAL A 125 -7.05 4.77 -6.71
CA VAL A 125 -7.12 3.44 -7.32
C VAL A 125 -7.10 3.54 -8.85
N ASP A 126 -7.86 4.47 -9.43
CA ASP A 126 -7.89 4.68 -10.88
C ASP A 126 -6.50 5.10 -11.41
N ASP A 127 -5.78 5.97 -10.69
CA ASP A 127 -4.40 6.35 -11.01
C ASP A 127 -3.43 5.16 -10.88
N LEU A 128 -3.51 4.40 -9.79
CA LEU A 128 -2.67 3.21 -9.60
C LEU A 128 -2.92 2.16 -10.67
N LEU A 129 -4.17 1.97 -11.13
CA LEU A 129 -4.49 1.05 -12.23
C LEU A 129 -3.92 1.52 -13.57
N ASN A 130 -3.90 2.83 -13.80
CA ASN A 130 -3.25 3.40 -14.99
C ASN A 130 -1.72 3.23 -14.93
N LEU A 131 -1.11 3.46 -13.76
CA LEU A 131 0.32 3.32 -13.54
C LEU A 131 0.78 1.85 -13.41
N TYR A 132 -0.14 0.91 -13.13
CA TYR A 132 0.10 -0.53 -13.17
C TYR A 132 0.20 -1.08 -14.60
N ARG A 133 -0.14 -0.27 -15.60
CA ARG A 133 0.28 -0.48 -16.98
C ARG A 133 1.69 0.06 -17.17
N THR A 134 2.25 -0.10 -18.35
CA THR A 134 3.51 0.55 -18.72
C THR A 134 3.24 1.99 -19.10
N VAL A 135 3.86 2.93 -18.38
CA VAL A 135 3.80 4.36 -18.69
C VAL A 135 5.19 4.87 -19.03
N ASN A 136 5.28 5.76 -20.02
CA ASN A 136 6.56 6.39 -20.39
C ASN A 136 6.68 7.73 -19.66
N ILE A 137 7.63 7.84 -18.72
CA ILE A 137 7.86 9.06 -17.95
C ILE A 137 9.25 9.61 -18.25
N LYS A 138 9.30 10.90 -18.59
CA LYS A 138 10.56 11.64 -18.70
C LYS A 138 11.06 12.01 -17.33
N THR A 139 12.32 11.71 -17.08
CA THR A 139 12.96 12.04 -15.82
C THR A 139 14.31 12.70 -16.05
N PHE A 140 15.06 12.98 -14.98
CA PHE A 140 16.33 13.68 -15.12
C PHE A 140 17.38 12.78 -15.78
N GLN A 141 17.51 11.53 -15.31
CA GLN A 141 18.42 10.56 -15.92
C GLN A 141 17.93 10.04 -17.28
N PHE A 142 16.61 10.05 -17.51
CA PHE A 142 15.98 9.55 -18.73
C PHE A 142 15.20 10.67 -19.45
N PRO A 143 15.88 11.63 -20.12
CA PRO A 143 15.23 12.77 -20.77
C PRO A 143 14.34 12.36 -21.96
N ASN A 144 14.66 11.23 -22.59
CA ASN A 144 13.86 10.63 -23.67
C ASN A 144 12.66 9.82 -23.16
N GLY A 145 12.52 9.68 -21.84
CA GLY A 145 11.52 8.84 -21.21
C GLY A 145 12.06 7.46 -20.83
N GLN A 146 11.50 6.93 -19.75
CA GLN A 146 11.70 5.57 -19.28
C GLN A 146 10.33 4.89 -19.15
N LYS A 147 10.26 3.62 -19.56
CA LYS A 147 9.07 2.79 -19.39
C LYS A 147 9.02 2.28 -17.96
N ILE A 148 8.14 2.85 -17.16
CA ILE A 148 7.98 2.49 -15.76
C ILE A 148 6.64 1.79 -15.53
N ASN A 149 6.62 0.99 -14.47
CA ASN A 149 5.42 0.38 -13.94
C ASN A 149 5.37 0.63 -12.43
N VAL A 150 4.22 1.08 -11.94
CA VAL A 150 4.01 1.37 -10.51
C VAL A 150 3.10 0.33 -9.89
N ARG A 151 3.41 -0.07 -8.66
CA ARG A 151 2.72 -1.15 -7.96
C ARG A 151 2.43 -0.74 -6.53
N LEU A 152 1.33 -1.25 -5.99
CA LEU A 152 1.04 -1.14 -4.57
C LEU A 152 1.54 -2.41 -3.85
N GLY A 153 2.65 -2.28 -3.13
CA GLY A 153 3.31 -3.40 -2.46
C GLY A 153 2.82 -3.67 -1.04
N ALA A 154 2.36 -2.64 -0.34
CA ALA A 154 1.88 -2.75 1.04
C ALA A 154 0.75 -1.78 1.35
N LEU A 155 -0.18 -2.22 2.20
CA LEU A 155 -1.16 -1.37 2.86
C LEU A 155 -0.79 -1.29 4.34
N LEU A 156 -0.53 -0.09 4.83
CA LEU A 156 -0.05 0.22 6.17
C LEU A 156 -1.10 1.07 6.89
N GLY A 157 -1.14 0.96 8.22
CA GLY A 157 -2.09 1.71 9.03
C GLY A 157 -2.56 0.92 10.24
N ASP A 158 -3.43 1.54 11.02
CA ASP A 158 -4.10 0.82 12.10
C ASP A 158 -5.05 -0.26 11.54
N ARG A 159 -5.48 -1.17 12.40
CA ARG A 159 -6.32 -2.29 11.97
C ARG A 159 -7.68 -1.83 11.45
N ILE A 160 -8.24 -0.75 12.00
CA ILE A 160 -9.58 -0.29 11.65
C ILE A 160 -9.58 0.28 10.22
N ALA A 161 -8.63 1.17 9.92
CA ALA A 161 -8.48 1.82 8.64
C ALA A 161 -8.05 0.84 7.54
N THR A 162 -7.07 -0.03 7.83
CA THR A 162 -6.60 -1.04 6.86
C THR A 162 -7.69 -2.07 6.55
N HIS A 163 -8.48 -2.51 7.53
CA HIS A 163 -9.59 -3.42 7.29
C HIS A 163 -10.66 -2.80 6.39
N LYS A 164 -11.09 -1.56 6.68
CA LYS A 164 -12.07 -0.87 5.83
C LYS A 164 -11.56 -0.66 4.40
N THR A 165 -10.28 -0.34 4.24
CA THR A 165 -9.63 -0.12 2.94
C THR A 165 -9.49 -1.41 2.14
N ALA A 166 -9.08 -2.51 2.78
CA ALA A 166 -8.92 -3.81 2.14
C ALA A 166 -10.24 -4.59 1.96
N GLY A 167 -11.36 -4.06 2.46
CA GLY A 167 -12.66 -4.73 2.43
C GLY A 167 -12.79 -5.88 3.43
N PHE A 168 -11.98 -5.89 4.49
CA PHE A 168 -12.12 -6.84 5.60
C PHE A 168 -13.20 -6.42 6.59
N LEU A 169 -13.74 -7.42 7.29
CA LEU A 169 -14.69 -7.19 8.39
C LEU A 169 -14.05 -6.42 9.55
N SER A 170 -14.85 -5.65 10.27
CA SER A 170 -14.41 -4.92 11.46
C SER A 170 -13.71 -5.84 12.47
N HIS A 171 -12.72 -5.30 13.17
CA HIS A 171 -12.12 -5.93 14.35
C HIS A 171 -13.15 -6.35 15.42
N SER A 172 -14.34 -5.74 15.44
CA SER A 172 -15.43 -6.08 16.37
C SER A 172 -16.38 -7.16 15.87
N ALA A 173 -16.27 -7.58 14.60
CA ALA A 173 -17.13 -8.60 13.99
C ALA A 173 -16.89 -10.00 14.56
N ASN A 174 -17.83 -10.92 14.35
CA ASN A 174 -17.64 -12.31 14.78
C ASN A 174 -16.42 -12.94 14.08
N ALA A 175 -16.24 -12.68 12.78
CA ALA A 175 -15.07 -13.08 12.00
C ALA A 175 -14.06 -11.93 11.89
N PHE A 176 -13.50 -11.52 13.04
CA PHE A 176 -12.66 -10.32 13.22
C PHE A 176 -11.29 -10.37 12.52
N CYS A 177 -10.70 -11.55 12.32
CA CYS A 177 -9.31 -11.71 11.86
C CYS A 177 -9.21 -11.95 10.35
N SER A 178 -8.39 -11.17 9.65
CA SER A 178 -8.16 -11.34 8.20
C SER A 178 -7.29 -12.54 7.86
N TRP A 179 -6.64 -13.15 8.86
CA TRP A 179 -5.67 -14.24 8.71
C TRP A 179 -6.09 -15.55 9.38
N CYS A 180 -7.28 -15.60 9.99
CA CYS A 180 -7.82 -16.85 10.53
C CYS A 180 -9.32 -16.97 10.24
N THR A 181 -9.86 -18.15 10.47
CA THR A 181 -11.29 -18.47 10.33
C THR A 181 -11.99 -18.56 11.68
N THR A 182 -11.30 -18.19 12.77
CA THR A 182 -11.77 -18.31 14.14
C THR A 182 -12.81 -17.23 14.45
N THR A 183 -13.88 -17.61 15.14
CA THR A 183 -14.90 -16.68 15.61
C THR A 183 -14.51 -16.00 16.92
N LYS A 184 -15.14 -14.87 17.24
CA LYS A 184 -14.89 -14.14 18.49
C LYS A 184 -15.13 -15.01 19.74
N ALA A 185 -16.09 -15.93 19.66
CA ALA A 185 -16.39 -16.88 20.72
C ALA A 185 -15.29 -17.93 20.97
N ASN A 186 -14.40 -18.17 20.00
CA ASN A 186 -13.32 -19.16 20.10
C ASN A 186 -11.94 -18.50 19.99
N ILE A 187 -11.78 -17.27 20.49
CA ILE A 187 -10.56 -16.47 20.32
C ILE A 187 -9.30 -17.16 20.87
N ASP A 188 -9.46 -18.05 21.84
CA ASP A 188 -8.42 -18.92 22.41
C ASP A 188 -7.84 -19.91 21.38
N LYS A 189 -8.57 -20.21 20.30
CA LYS A 189 -8.21 -21.19 19.25
C LYS A 189 -7.70 -20.52 17.98
N ILE A 190 -7.13 -19.32 18.07
CA ILE A 190 -6.56 -18.65 16.89
C ILE A 190 -5.43 -19.47 16.30
N GLN A 191 -5.51 -19.71 14.99
CA GLN A 191 -4.43 -20.26 14.20
C GLN A 191 -4.24 -19.39 12.96
N ILE A 192 -2.99 -18.95 12.74
CA ILE A 192 -2.65 -18.15 11.56
C ILE A 192 -2.72 -19.07 10.34
N LYS A 193 -3.50 -18.65 9.34
CA LYS A 193 -3.67 -19.30 8.05
C LYS A 193 -3.35 -18.31 6.94
N ARG A 194 -3.65 -18.68 5.69
CA ARG A 194 -3.57 -17.76 4.55
C ARG A 194 -4.54 -16.58 4.74
N PRO A 195 -4.21 -15.39 4.23
CA PRO A 195 -5.14 -14.26 4.23
C PRO A 195 -6.46 -14.63 3.58
N ARG A 196 -7.57 -14.16 4.15
CA ARG A 196 -8.88 -14.26 3.52
C ARG A 196 -8.89 -13.41 2.25
N ASP A 197 -9.54 -13.92 1.22
CA ASP A 197 -9.84 -13.14 0.02
C ASP A 197 -11.23 -12.46 0.16
N GLN A 198 -11.62 -11.72 -0.87
CA GLN A 198 -12.91 -11.06 -0.92
C GLN A 198 -14.11 -12.03 -0.84
N TYR A 199 -13.97 -13.26 -1.34
CA TYR A 199 -15.05 -14.24 -1.41
C TYR A 199 -15.31 -14.83 -0.03
N ILE A 200 -14.25 -15.26 0.64
CA ILE A 200 -14.29 -15.79 2.00
C ILE A 200 -14.77 -14.70 2.95
N THR A 201 -14.28 -13.46 2.78
CA THR A 201 -14.71 -12.33 3.62
C THR A 201 -16.21 -12.05 3.47
N LYS A 202 -16.74 -12.05 2.24
CA LYS A 202 -18.18 -11.91 1.99
C LYS A 202 -18.99 -13.06 2.56
N ALA A 203 -18.50 -14.30 2.45
CA ALA A 203 -19.21 -15.49 2.93
C ALA A 203 -19.41 -15.52 4.46
N VAL A 204 -18.50 -14.90 5.23
CA VAL A 204 -18.56 -14.84 6.70
C VAL A 204 -19.09 -13.49 7.22
N SER A 205 -19.60 -12.65 6.32
CA SER A 205 -20.22 -11.36 6.65
C SER A 205 -21.71 -11.48 7.00
N TYR A 206 -22.31 -12.65 6.80
CA TYR A 206 -23.68 -13.01 7.14
C TYR A 206 -23.68 -14.02 8.30
#